data_AF-A0A534ABH6-F1
#
_entry.id   AF-A0A534ABH6-F1
#
_cell.length_a   1.000
_cell.length_b   1.000
_cell.length_c   1.000
_cell.angle_alpha   90.00
_cell.angle_beta   90.00
_cell.angle_gamma   90.00
#
_symmetry.space_group_name_H-M   'P 1'
#
loop_
_entity.id
_entity.type
_entity.pdbx_description
1 polymer ?
#
loop_
_entity_poly.entity_id
_entity_poly.type
_entity_poly.pdbx_seq_one_letter_code
_entity_poly.pdbx_strand_id
1 'polypeptide(L)'
;MPLYVQPARSATPSAHGGYDHRADSHTLVIGVLNNMPDPALEATERQFSALLDAAGGSHPVRLRFSCLPGVPRGPAARERIERTYWSLEELLRQAPDAL
;
A
#
# COMPACT_ATOMS: atom_id res chain seq x y z
N MET A 1 1.65 14.49 -8.70
CA MET A 1 1.44 14.35 -7.24
C MET A 1 2.06 13.03 -6.84
N PRO A 2 2.93 12.95 -5.82
CA PRO A 2 3.71 11.74 -5.59
C PRO A 2 2.86 10.62 -4.99
N LEU A 3 2.98 9.41 -5.54
CA LEU A 3 2.49 8.18 -4.92
C LEU A 3 3.18 7.93 -3.56
N TYR A 4 2.39 7.64 -2.52
CA TYR A 4 2.92 7.37 -1.19
C TYR A 4 2.72 5.90 -0.81
N VAL A 5 3.82 5.17 -0.61
CA VAL A 5 3.78 3.82 -0.04
C VAL A 5 3.71 3.94 1.48
N GLN A 6 2.63 3.44 2.08
CA GLN A 6 2.42 3.49 3.53
C GLN A 6 3.11 2.32 4.23
N PRO A 7 4.11 2.55 5.10
CA PRO A 7 4.56 1.52 6.00
C PRO A 7 3.56 1.33 7.15
N ALA A 8 3.47 0.11 7.68
CA ALA A 8 2.52 -0.26 8.74
C ALA A 8 2.62 0.61 10.01
N ARG A 9 3.78 1.22 10.28
CA ARG A 9 4.02 2.06 11.47
C ARG A 9 3.60 3.53 11.32
N SER A 10 2.91 3.90 10.23
CA SER A 10 2.51 5.28 9.95
C SER A 10 0.99 5.42 9.83
N ALA A 11 0.27 4.99 10.86
CA ALA A 11 -1.14 5.30 11.02
C ALA A 11 -1.28 6.64 11.75
N THR A 12 -1.25 7.75 11.01
CA THR A 12 -1.79 9.02 11.49
C THR A 12 -3.30 9.05 11.20
N PRO A 13 -4.16 9.19 12.23
CA PRO A 13 -5.59 9.38 12.00
C PRO A 13 -5.80 10.82 11.51
N SER A 14 -6.40 10.98 10.33
CA SER A 14 -6.81 12.30 9.84
C SER A 14 -8.24 12.57 10.28
N ALA A 15 -8.44 13.63 11.07
CA ALA A 15 -9.73 14.06 11.60
C ALA A 15 -10.51 14.90 10.57
N HIS A 16 -11.82 14.64 10.45
CA HIS A 16 -12.73 15.35 9.56
C HIS A 16 -13.20 16.71 10.09
N GLY A 17 -13.38 17.68 9.18
CA GLY A 17 -14.24 18.84 9.40
C GLY A 17 -14.32 19.78 8.19
N GLY A 18 -15.54 19.97 7.65
CA GLY A 18 -15.94 21.16 6.88
C GLY A 18 -16.17 20.93 5.38
N TYR A 19 -17.42 21.14 4.93
CA TYR A 19 -17.89 21.00 3.55
C TYR A 19 -17.46 22.22 2.70
N ASP A 20 -16.65 22.01 1.66
CA ASP A 20 -16.40 22.99 0.59
C ASP A 20 -16.28 22.26 -0.76
N HIS A 21 -16.99 22.74 -1.77
CA HIS A 21 -17.14 22.13 -3.09
C HIS A 21 -15.91 22.40 -3.98
N ARG A 22 -14.72 21.99 -3.51
CA ARG A 22 -13.44 22.15 -4.19
C ARG A 22 -12.75 20.80 -4.34
N ALA A 23 -13.26 19.97 -5.25
CA ALA A 23 -12.70 18.67 -5.63
C ALA A 23 -12.09 17.91 -4.44
N ASP A 24 -12.95 17.38 -3.56
CA ASP A 24 -12.60 16.42 -2.52
C ASP A 24 -11.63 15.38 -3.09
N SER A 25 -10.34 15.62 -2.91
CA SER A 25 -9.29 14.76 -3.42
C SER A 25 -9.14 13.60 -2.42
N HIS A 26 -10.19 12.77 -2.35
CA HIS A 26 -10.18 11.56 -1.55
C HIS A 26 -8.94 10.75 -1.96
N THR A 27 -8.07 10.47 -0.99
CA THR A 27 -6.89 9.64 -1.25
C THR A 27 -7.33 8.21 -1.44
N LEU A 28 -7.12 7.67 -2.63
CA LEU A 28 -7.38 6.26 -2.92
C LEU A 28 -6.36 5.39 -2.19
N VAL A 29 -6.83 4.54 -1.30
CA VAL A 29 -6.02 3.53 -0.61
C VAL A 29 -6.14 2.23 -1.39
N ILE A 30 -5.04 1.74 -1.93
CA ILE A 30 -4.99 0.48 -2.67
C ILE A 30 -4.11 -0.50 -1.90
N GLY A 31 -4.70 -1.64 -1.53
CA GLY A 31 -3.98 -2.80 -1.03
C GLY A 31 -3.35 -3.58 -2.18
N VAL A 32 -2.18 -4.17 -1.96
CA VAL A 32 -1.55 -5.08 -2.93
C VAL A 32 -1.10 -6.33 -2.19
N LEU A 33 -1.71 -7.48 -2.51
CA LEU A 33 -1.30 -8.77 -1.95
C LEU A 33 -0.16 -9.39 -2.79
N ASN A 34 1.08 -9.06 -2.42
CA ASN A 34 2.27 -9.52 -3.13
C ASN A 34 2.74 -10.90 -2.63
N ASN A 35 2.27 -11.95 -3.31
CA ASN A 35 2.68 -13.34 -3.05
C ASN A 35 3.82 -13.82 -3.97
N MET A 36 4.49 -12.92 -4.69
CA MET A 36 5.61 -13.28 -5.56
C MET A 36 6.78 -13.85 -4.75
N PRO A 37 7.58 -14.79 -5.28
CA PRO A 37 8.74 -15.34 -4.59
C PRO A 37 9.83 -14.29 -4.38
N ASP A 38 10.78 -14.56 -3.48
CA ASP A 38 11.80 -13.59 -3.05
C ASP A 38 12.55 -12.88 -4.19
N PRO A 39 12.98 -13.56 -5.28
CA PRO A 39 13.69 -12.90 -6.36
C PRO A 39 12.84 -11.83 -7.09
N ALA A 40 11.52 -11.93 -7.00
CA ALA A 40 10.58 -11.04 -7.67
C ALA A 40 9.90 -10.04 -6.72
N LEU A 41 10.05 -10.19 -5.40
CA LEU A 41 9.31 -9.41 -4.40
C LEU A 41 9.46 -7.90 -4.62
N GLU A 42 10.70 -7.40 -4.68
CA GLU A 42 10.95 -5.97 -4.87
C GLU A 42 10.64 -5.49 -6.28
N ALA A 43 10.84 -6.35 -7.28
CA ALA A 43 10.53 -6.02 -8.67
C ALA A 43 9.02 -5.75 -8.81
N THR A 44 8.19 -6.60 -8.20
CA THR A 44 6.74 -6.45 -8.18
C THR A 44 6.31 -5.18 -7.44
N GLU A 45 6.91 -4.88 -6.29
CA GLU A 45 6.63 -3.60 -5.58
C GLU A 45 6.89 -2.37 -6.46
N ARG A 46 8.03 -2.36 -7.17
CA ARG A 46 8.40 -1.27 -8.08
C ARG A 46 7.46 -1.19 -9.28
N GLN A 47 7.08 -2.33 -9.85
CA GLN A 47 6.16 -2.39 -10.99
C GLN A 47 4.79 -1.82 -10.63
N PHE A 48 4.18 -2.26 -9.52
CA PHE A 48 2.89 -1.73 -9.08
C PHE A 48 2.95 -0.25 -8.71
N SER A 49 4.02 0.17 -8.02
CA SER A 49 4.21 1.58 -7.67
C SER A 49 4.33 2.45 -8.92
N ALA A 50 5.13 2.04 -9.91
CA ALA A 50 5.31 2.77 -11.16
C ALA A 50 4.02 2.82 -11.99
N LEU A 51 3.28 1.71 -12.07
CA LEU A 51 2.01 1.66 -12.80
C LEU A 51 0.97 2.62 -12.21
N LEU A 52 0.83 2.63 -10.88
CA LEU A 52 -0.15 3.47 -10.21
C LEU A 52 0.26 4.95 -10.17
N ASP A 53 1.56 5.24 -10.10
CA ASP A 53 2.07 6.62 -10.23
C ASP A 53 1.78 7.16 -11.64
N ALA A 54 1.98 6.33 -12.67
CA ALA A 54 1.67 6.70 -14.05
C ALA A 54 0.15 6.83 -14.32
N ALA A 55 -0.68 6.00 -13.68
CA ALA A 55 -2.12 5.98 -13.89
C ALA A 55 -2.92 6.96 -13.00
N GLY A 56 -2.38 7.36 -11.85
CA GLY A 56 -3.10 8.12 -10.82
C GLY A 56 -3.49 9.54 -11.21
N GLY A 57 -2.81 10.12 -12.21
CA GLY A 57 -3.10 11.47 -12.70
C GLY A 57 -3.08 12.52 -11.58
N SER A 58 -4.23 13.12 -11.31
CA SER A 58 -4.40 14.13 -10.24
C SER A 58 -4.88 13.55 -8.91
N HIS A 59 -5.23 12.26 -8.85
CA HIS A 59 -5.74 11.63 -7.63
C HIS A 59 -4.57 11.19 -6.74
N PRO A 60 -4.57 11.56 -5.45
CA PRO A 60 -3.60 11.02 -4.52
C PRO A 60 -3.85 9.52 -4.29
N VAL A 61 -2.81 8.70 -4.50
CA VAL A 61 -2.86 7.24 -4.33
C VAL A 61 -1.91 6.81 -3.21
N ARG A 62 -2.39 5.93 -2.34
CA ARG A 62 -1.68 5.38 -1.19
C ARG A 62 -1.63 3.87 -1.27
N LEU A 63 -0.43 3.31 -1.37
CA LEU A 63 -0.24 1.87 -1.48
C LEU A 63 0.04 1.21 -0.14
N ARG A 64 -0.60 0.07 0.10
CA ARG A 64 -0.33 -0.82 1.25
C ARG A 64 -0.01 -2.21 0.74
N PHE A 65 1.25 -2.62 0.85
CA PHE A 65 1.66 -3.98 0.50
C PHE A 65 1.35 -4.93 1.65
N SER A 66 0.82 -6.11 1.33
CA SER A 66 0.66 -7.23 2.24
C SER A 66 1.00 -8.53 1.52
N CYS A 67 1.12 -9.62 2.26
CA CYS A 67 1.36 -10.96 1.71
C CYS A 67 0.64 -12.00 2.56
N LEU A 68 0.35 -13.16 1.98
CA LEU A 68 -0.27 -14.25 2.72
C LEU A 68 0.68 -14.82 3.79
N PRO A 69 0.16 -15.16 4.99
CA PRO A 69 0.94 -15.92 5.97
C PRO A 69 1.28 -17.29 5.39
N GLY A 70 2.50 -17.77 5.64
CA GLY A 70 2.94 -19.10 5.23
C GLY A 70 3.60 -19.20 3.85
N VAL A 71 3.72 -18.11 3.10
CA VAL A 71 4.59 -18.10 1.91
C VAL A 71 6.05 -18.30 2.37
N PRO A 72 6.79 -19.29 1.85
CA PRO A 72 8.19 -19.48 2.20
C PRO A 72 9.03 -18.26 1.79
N ARG A 73 9.78 -17.71 2.73
CA ARG A 73 10.63 -16.52 2.56
C ARG A 73 12.03 -16.79 3.09
N GLY A 74 13.03 -16.32 2.36
CA GLY A 74 14.41 -16.21 2.80
C GLY A 74 14.61 -15.04 3.77
N PRO A 75 15.78 -14.96 4.44
CA PRO A 75 16.02 -14.00 5.51
C PRO A 75 15.81 -12.54 5.08
N ALA A 76 16.38 -12.14 3.93
CA ALA A 76 16.28 -10.77 3.43
C ALA A 76 14.83 -10.37 3.07
N ALA A 77 14.07 -11.29 2.46
CA ALA A 77 12.67 -11.04 2.13
C ALA A 77 11.80 -10.90 3.38
N ARG A 78 12.04 -11.71 4.42
CA ARG A 78 11.35 -11.58 5.72
C ARG A 78 11.63 -10.23 6.37
N GLU A 79 12.90 -9.84 6.45
CA GLU A 79 13.29 -8.56 7.06
C GLU A 79 12.65 -7.36 6.33
N ARG A 80 12.55 -7.43 5.00
CA ARG A 80 11.84 -6.43 4.21
C ARG A 80 10.35 -6.40 4.54
N ILE A 81 9.68 -7.55 4.51
CA ILE A 81 8.25 -7.69 4.82
C ILE A 81 7.95 -7.13 6.22
N GLU A 82 8.72 -7.51 7.24
CA GLU A 82 8.53 -7.03 8.61
C GLU A 82 8.68 -5.50 8.75
N ARG A 83 9.50 -4.89 7.89
CA ARG A 83 9.74 -3.44 7.89
C ARG A 83 8.69 -2.66 7.10
N THR A 84 8.19 -3.20 5.99
CA THR A 84 7.40 -2.41 5.02
C THR A 84 5.98 -2.91 4.78
N TYR A 85 5.68 -4.18 5.05
CA TYR A 85 4.38 -4.77 4.75
C TYR A 85 3.41 -4.60 5.93
N TRP A 86 2.13 -4.50 5.57
CA TRP A 86 1.02 -4.61 6.49
C TRP A 86 0.70 -6.07 6.72
N SER A 87 0.31 -6.42 7.95
CA SER A 87 -0.29 -7.74 8.17
C SER A 87 -1.61 -7.83 7.39
N LEU A 88 -1.94 -9.03 6.92
CA LEU A 88 -3.19 -9.26 6.18
C LEU A 88 -4.41 -8.85 7.02
N GLU A 89 -4.37 -9.16 8.31
CA GLU A 89 -5.44 -8.81 9.26
C GLU A 89 -5.62 -7.29 9.38
N GLU A 90 -4.54 -6.52 9.47
CA GLU A 90 -4.62 -5.06 9.50
C GLU A 90 -5.12 -4.46 8.19
N LEU A 91 -4.68 -5.00 7.06
CA LEU A 91 -5.13 -4.55 5.74
C LEU A 91 -6.63 -4.77 5.56
N LEU A 92 -7.16 -5.91 5.99
CA LEU A 92 -8.59 -6.20 5.90
C LEU A 92 -9.41 -5.42 6.93
N ARG A 93 -8.88 -5.23 8.15
CA ARG A 93 -9.53 -4.42 9.20
C ARG A 93 -9.61 -2.95 8.82
N GLN A 94 -8.57 -2.41 8.18
CA GLN A 94 -8.56 -1.08 7.59
C GLN A 94 -8.73 -1.19 6.07
N ALA A 95 -9.91 -1.68 5.67
CA ALA A 95 -10.24 -2.04 4.30
C ALA A 95 -9.81 -0.93 3.32
N PRO A 96 -8.96 -1.25 2.32
CA PRO A 96 -8.63 -0.31 1.26
C PRO A 96 -9.82 -0.12 0.31
N ASP A 97 -9.77 0.92 -0.51
CA ASP A 97 -10.76 1.17 -1.57
C ASP A 97 -10.69 0.09 -2.67
N ALA A 98 -9.52 -0.52 -2.86
CA ALA A 98 -9.26 -1.64 -3.77
C ALA A 98 -8.15 -2.57 -3.21
N LEU A 99 -8.14 -3.84 -3.62
CA LEU A 99 -7.17 -4.88 -3.20
C LEU A 99 -6.57 -5.61 -4.41
#